data_AF-A0AAX3KQ46-F1
#
_entry.id   AF-A0AAX3KQ46-F1
#
_cell.length_a   1.000
_cell.length_b   1.000
_cell.length_c   1.000
_cell.angle_alpha   90.00
_cell.angle_beta   90.00
_cell.angle_gamma   90.00
#
_symmetry.space_group_name_H-M   'P 1'
#
loop_
_entity.id
_entity.type
_entity.pdbx_description
1 polymer ?
#
loop_
_entity_poly.entity_id
_entity_poly.type
_entity_poly.pdbx_seq_one_letter_code
_entity_poly.pdbx_strand_id
1 'polypeptide(L)'
;MDTLIKHSDEPKQKKPIATLVGLAALIAAQFLTADGWLQNVLLTIGVAGFALEGLFVVQYDRAHKKWLASQPDDVDPLRGAPDLPHVKQSIALAIGMGAFFSIAYVCVPLRETGFTNENWWVLLLISVMLAGFGFASWIQKKYNKAYMAWRDSQDQSK
;
A
#
# COMPACT_ATOMS: atom_id res chain seq x y z
N MET A 1 4.02 -16.85 -39.95
CA MET A 1 2.82 -16.40 -39.20
C MET A 1 3.13 -16.63 -37.73
N ASP A 2 4.08 -15.94 -37.11
CA ASP A 2 4.30 -14.49 -37.04
C ASP A 2 3.08 -13.72 -36.57
N THR A 3 2.75 -13.89 -35.29
CA THR A 3 2.33 -12.80 -34.39
C THR A 3 2.59 -13.20 -32.94
N LEU A 4 3.85 -13.59 -32.63
CA LEU A 4 4.44 -13.24 -31.34
C LEU A 4 4.62 -11.72 -31.35
N ILE A 5 3.52 -10.97 -31.28
CA ILE A 5 3.57 -9.58 -30.88
C ILE A 5 3.96 -9.65 -29.42
N LYS A 6 5.27 -9.64 -29.19
CA LYS A 6 5.89 -9.27 -27.94
C LYS A 6 5.23 -7.94 -27.61
N HIS A 7 4.20 -7.93 -26.76
CA HIS A 7 3.59 -6.71 -26.24
C HIS A 7 4.63 -6.04 -25.34
N SER A 8 5.63 -5.46 -26.00
CA SER A 8 6.82 -4.80 -25.45
C SER A 8 6.44 -3.58 -24.61
N ASP A 9 5.19 -3.14 -24.72
CA ASP A 9 4.64 -1.94 -24.12
C ASP A 9 3.82 -2.20 -22.85
N GLU A 10 3.75 -3.45 -22.37
CA GLU A 10 3.20 -3.68 -21.03
C GLU A 10 4.04 -2.87 -20.03
N PRO A 11 3.44 -1.97 -19.23
CA PRO A 11 4.19 -1.21 -18.25
C PRO A 11 4.89 -2.18 -17.32
N LYS A 12 6.22 -2.08 -17.19
CA LYS A 12 6.98 -2.94 -16.28
C LYS A 12 6.70 -2.53 -14.85
N GLN A 13 6.14 -3.44 -14.06
CA GLN A 13 6.01 -3.23 -12.63
C GLN A 13 7.41 -3.19 -12.00
N LYS A 14 7.80 -2.04 -11.46
CA LYS A 14 9.03 -1.96 -10.66
C LYS A 14 8.78 -2.71 -9.35
N LYS A 15 9.73 -3.58 -8.97
CA LYS A 15 9.67 -4.27 -7.66
C LYS A 15 9.58 -3.22 -6.55
N PRO A 16 8.85 -3.50 -5.44
CA PRO A 16 8.63 -2.57 -4.32
C PRO A 16 9.88 -2.39 -3.45
N ILE A 17 11.02 -2.10 -4.09
CA ILE A 17 12.33 -1.92 -3.46
C ILE A 17 12.31 -0.65 -2.61
N ALA A 18 11.64 0.40 -3.06
CA ALA A 18 11.48 1.65 -2.31
C ALA A 18 10.72 1.43 -1.00
N THR A 19 9.66 0.62 -1.02
CA THR A 19 8.88 0.24 0.18
C THR A 19 9.70 -0.59 1.14
N LEU A 20 10.48 -1.56 0.64
CA LEU A 20 11.36 -2.39 1.47
C LEU A 20 12.47 -1.57 2.14
N VAL A 21 13.09 -0.66 1.39
CA VAL A 21 14.11 0.27 1.89
C VAL A 21 13.49 1.23 2.91
N GLY A 22 12.29 1.76 2.64
CA GLY A 22 11.56 2.63 3.56
C GLY A 22 11.16 1.90 4.85
N LEU A 23 10.68 0.67 4.75
CA LEU A 23 10.32 -0.16 5.91
C LEU A 23 11.56 -0.50 6.75
N ALA A 24 12.66 -0.89 6.11
CA ALA A 24 13.92 -1.16 6.79
C ALA A 24 14.47 0.08 7.51
N ALA A 25 14.37 1.26 6.87
CA ALA A 25 14.78 2.53 7.48
C ALA A 25 13.90 2.90 8.69
N LEU A 26 12.57 2.71 8.61
CA LEU A 26 11.67 2.95 9.72
C LEU A 26 11.93 1.99 10.90
N ILE A 27 12.18 0.70 10.61
CA ILE A 27 12.54 -0.28 11.64
C ILE A 27 13.87 0.12 12.30
N ALA A 28 14.89 0.45 11.50
CA ALA A 28 16.19 0.88 12.01
C ALA A 28 16.10 2.15 12.88
N ALA A 29 15.26 3.11 12.49
CA ALA A 29 15.02 4.34 13.25
C ALA A 29 14.44 4.10 14.65
N GLN A 30 13.78 2.95 14.87
CA GLN A 30 13.20 2.61 16.17
C GLN A 30 14.23 2.06 17.16
N PHE A 31 15.32 1.47 16.67
CA PHE A 31 16.39 0.91 17.50
C PHE A 31 17.53 1.92 17.77
N LEU A 32 17.53 3.04 17.07
CA LEU A 32 18.48 4.14 17.25
C LEU A 32 17.93 5.15 18.28
N THR A 33 18.23 4.93 19.55
CA THR A 33 17.80 5.79 20.68
C THR A 33 18.78 6.91 21.02
N ALA A 34 20.01 6.89 20.50
CA ALA A 34 21.10 7.76 20.99
C ALA A 34 21.38 9.01 20.13
N ASP A 35 20.95 9.07 18.87
CA ASP A 35 21.39 10.10 17.94
C ASP A 35 20.21 10.67 17.12
N GLY A 36 19.61 11.75 17.63
CA GLY A 36 18.37 12.33 17.10
C GLY A 36 18.46 12.80 15.64
N TRP A 37 19.66 13.19 15.18
CA TRP A 37 19.90 13.51 13.77
C TRP A 37 19.74 12.27 12.87
N LEU A 38 20.36 11.16 13.24
CA LEU A 38 20.36 9.93 12.45
C LEU A 38 18.95 9.33 12.39
N GLN A 39 18.22 9.41 13.51
CA GLN A 39 16.83 8.98 13.59
C GLN A 39 15.92 9.81 12.67
N ASN A 40 16.08 11.13 12.62
CA ASN A 40 15.33 12.02 11.73
C ASN A 40 15.63 11.75 10.24
N VAL A 41 16.89 11.45 9.89
CA VAL A 41 17.26 11.07 8.51
C VAL A 41 16.59 9.76 8.11
N LEU A 42 16.61 8.75 8.97
CA LEU A 42 15.98 7.46 8.69
C LEU A 42 14.45 7.56 8.59
N LEU A 43 13.82 8.36 9.44
CA LEU A 43 12.38 8.67 9.35
C LEU A 43 12.05 9.35 8.01
N THR A 44 12.87 10.32 7.59
CA THR A 44 12.69 11.02 6.31
C THR A 44 12.82 10.07 5.12
N ILE A 45 13.82 9.18 5.13
CA ILE A 45 14.00 8.13 4.12
C ILE A 45 12.79 7.18 4.10
N GLY A 46 12.30 6.79 5.28
CA GLY A 46 11.09 6.00 5.43
C GLY A 46 9.88 6.65 4.76
N VAL A 47 9.55 7.87 5.16
CA VAL A 47 8.41 8.62 4.61
C VAL A 47 8.55 8.85 3.11
N ALA A 48 9.75 9.23 2.63
CA ALA A 48 10.01 9.43 1.21
C ALA A 48 9.85 8.13 0.41
N GLY A 49 10.30 6.99 0.94
CA GLY A 49 10.14 5.68 0.32
C GLY A 49 8.67 5.29 0.14
N PHE A 50 7.84 5.51 1.17
CA PHE A 50 6.40 5.28 1.09
C PHE A 50 5.68 6.23 0.13
N ALA A 51 6.06 7.50 0.11
CA ALA A 51 5.49 8.49 -0.81
C ALA A 51 5.83 8.16 -2.28
N LEU A 52 7.09 7.79 -2.56
CA LEU A 52 7.54 7.39 -3.89
C LEU A 52 6.84 6.12 -4.38
N GLU A 53 6.68 5.12 -3.52
CA GLU A 53 5.92 3.91 -3.88
C GLU A 53 4.46 4.24 -4.20
N GLY A 54 3.81 5.08 -3.39
CA GLY A 54 2.44 5.52 -3.66
C GLY A 54 2.30 6.20 -5.02
N LEU A 55 3.27 7.04 -5.40
CA LEU A 55 3.31 7.66 -6.73
C LEU A 55 3.50 6.61 -7.85
N PHE A 56 4.41 5.65 -7.66
CA PHE A 56 4.62 4.59 -8.65
C PHE A 56 3.40 3.69 -8.83
N VAL A 57 2.69 3.34 -7.75
CA VAL A 57 1.45 2.54 -7.81
C VAL A 57 0.37 3.28 -8.59
N VAL A 58 0.17 4.58 -8.36
CA VAL A 58 -0.83 5.37 -9.08
C VAL A 58 -0.46 5.56 -10.55
N GLN A 59 0.81 5.82 -10.85
CA GLN A 59 1.27 5.94 -12.23
C GLN A 59 1.14 4.61 -12.98
N TYR A 60 1.51 3.50 -12.33
CA TYR A 60 1.38 2.16 -12.88
C TYR A 60 -0.08 1.79 -13.13
N ASP A 61 -0.98 1.99 -12.16
CA ASP A 61 -2.42 1.70 -12.31
C ASP A 61 -3.04 2.47 -13.48
N ARG A 62 -2.68 3.76 -13.63
CA ARG A 62 -3.12 4.57 -14.77
C ARG A 62 -2.55 4.08 -16.10
N ALA A 63 -1.28 3.72 -16.14
CA ALA A 63 -0.63 3.24 -17.35
C ALA A 63 -1.19 1.86 -17.75
N HIS A 64 -1.40 0.97 -16.79
CA HIS A 64 -1.92 -0.37 -16.99
C HIS A 64 -3.37 -0.35 -17.47
N LYS A 65 -4.24 0.50 -16.88
CA LYS A 65 -5.61 0.69 -17.37
C LYS A 65 -5.67 1.24 -18.79
N LYS A 66 -4.80 2.20 -19.14
CA LYS A 66 -4.71 2.73 -20.51
C LYS A 66 -4.22 1.68 -21.49
N TRP A 67 -3.24 0.88 -21.07
CA TRP A 67 -2.72 -0.22 -21.86
C TRP A 67 -3.81 -1.28 -22.09
N LEU A 68 -4.50 -1.75 -21.05
CA LEU A 68 -5.62 -2.70 -21.16
C LEU A 68 -6.73 -2.19 -22.08
N ALA A 69 -7.10 -0.91 -21.98
CA ALA A 69 -8.10 -0.30 -22.86
C ALA A 69 -7.68 -0.22 -24.33
N SER A 70 -6.38 -0.30 -24.63
CA SER A 70 -5.84 -0.29 -25.98
C SER A 70 -5.61 -1.69 -26.57
N GLN A 71 -5.75 -2.75 -25.77
CA GLN A 71 -5.58 -4.12 -26.23
C GLN A 71 -6.89 -4.71 -26.80
N PRO A 72 -6.80 -5.60 -27.80
CA PRO A 72 -7.96 -6.31 -28.31
C PRO A 72 -8.55 -7.27 -27.27
N ASP A 73 -9.84 -7.62 -27.46
CA ASP A 73 -10.70 -8.28 -26.47
C ASP A 73 -10.19 -9.66 -25.98
N ASP A 74 -9.34 -10.30 -26.77
CA ASP A 74 -8.72 -11.61 -26.53
C ASP A 74 -7.48 -11.56 -25.61
N VAL A 75 -6.92 -10.37 -25.37
CA VAL A 75 -5.71 -10.18 -24.55
C VAL A 75 -6.01 -10.05 -23.06
N ASP A 76 -7.25 -9.70 -22.70
CA ASP A 76 -7.68 -9.55 -21.30
C ASP A 76 -8.62 -10.70 -20.87
N PRO A 77 -8.09 -11.78 -20.27
CA PRO A 77 -8.89 -12.89 -19.75
C PRO A 77 -9.76 -12.50 -18.56
N LEU A 78 -9.59 -11.30 -17.99
CA LEU A 78 -10.35 -10.77 -16.86
C LEU A 78 -11.29 -9.65 -17.27
N ARG A 79 -11.53 -9.47 -18.57
CA ARG A 79 -12.38 -8.41 -19.08
C ARG A 79 -13.79 -8.49 -18.49
N GLY A 80 -14.26 -7.37 -17.94
CA GLY A 80 -15.55 -7.28 -17.25
C GLY A 80 -15.54 -7.75 -15.79
N ALA A 81 -14.40 -8.22 -15.27
CA ALA A 81 -14.23 -8.42 -13.84
C ALA A 81 -14.35 -7.08 -13.08
N PRO A 82 -14.75 -7.11 -11.80
CA PRO A 82 -14.73 -5.91 -10.97
C PRO A 82 -13.34 -5.28 -10.95
N ASP A 83 -13.28 -3.94 -11.01
CA ASP A 83 -12.00 -3.23 -10.88
C ASP A 83 -11.37 -3.45 -9.51
N LEU A 84 -10.09 -3.80 -9.47
CA LEU A 84 -9.37 -3.95 -8.22
C LEU A 84 -9.18 -2.57 -7.57
N PRO A 85 -9.63 -2.35 -6.32
CA PRO A 85 -9.55 -1.05 -5.65
C PRO A 85 -8.15 -0.76 -5.10
N HIS A 86 -7.10 -1.06 -5.88
CA HIS A 86 -5.69 -1.00 -5.50
C HIS A 86 -5.34 0.30 -4.79
N VAL A 87 -5.70 1.44 -5.38
CA VAL A 87 -5.35 2.77 -4.83
C VAL A 87 -5.98 3.00 -3.46
N LYS A 88 -7.28 2.69 -3.28
CA LYS A 88 -7.99 2.92 -2.02
C LYS A 88 -7.48 2.01 -0.91
N GLN A 89 -7.20 0.74 -1.25
CA GLN A 89 -6.63 -0.23 -0.33
C GLN A 89 -5.20 0.18 0.08
N SER A 90 -4.35 0.56 -0.88
CA SER A 90 -2.97 1.00 -0.61
C SER A 90 -2.92 2.26 0.24
N ILE A 91 -3.78 3.26 0.00
CA ILE A 91 -3.88 4.46 0.83
C ILE A 91 -4.26 4.10 2.27
N ALA A 92 -5.27 3.25 2.44
CA ALA A 92 -5.73 2.84 3.77
C ALA A 92 -4.66 2.06 4.55
N LEU A 93 -3.92 1.18 3.87
CA LEU A 93 -2.75 0.49 4.43
C LEU A 93 -1.64 1.46 4.81
N ALA A 94 -1.33 2.44 3.96
CA ALA A 94 -0.31 3.44 4.23
C ALA A 94 -0.67 4.30 5.46
N ILE A 95 -1.93 4.71 5.60
CA ILE A 95 -2.44 5.43 6.78
C ILE A 95 -2.33 4.54 8.04
N GLY A 96 -2.74 3.28 7.95
CA GLY A 96 -2.64 2.33 9.06
C GLY A 96 -1.20 2.10 9.52
N MET A 97 -0.28 1.89 8.58
CA MET A 97 1.15 1.75 8.86
C MET A 97 1.77 3.02 9.40
N GLY A 98 1.44 4.18 8.84
CA GLY A 98 1.92 5.48 9.33
C GLY A 98 1.52 5.71 10.78
N ALA A 99 0.27 5.43 11.12
CA ALA A 99 -0.22 5.52 12.50
C ALA A 99 0.51 4.52 13.42
N PHE A 100 0.72 3.27 12.99
CA PHE A 100 1.49 2.27 13.74
C PHE A 100 2.92 2.73 14.03
N PHE A 101 3.65 3.20 13.02
CA PHE A 101 5.02 3.69 13.21
C PHE A 101 5.08 4.94 14.08
N SER A 102 4.06 5.81 14.01
CA SER A 102 3.94 7.01 14.85
C SER A 102 3.70 6.64 16.31
N ILE A 103 2.82 5.66 16.59
CA ILE A 103 2.63 5.13 17.95
C ILE A 103 3.94 4.58 18.47
N ALA A 104 4.61 3.74 17.70
CA ALA A 104 5.84 3.13 18.13
C ALA A 104 6.96 4.16 18.36
N TYR A 105 7.07 5.20 17.52
CA TYR A 105 8.01 6.31 17.75
C TYR A 105 7.74 7.07 19.05
N VAL A 106 6.49 7.35 19.38
CA VAL A 106 6.13 8.11 20.58
C VAL A 106 6.14 7.23 21.84
N CYS A 107 5.76 5.96 21.74
CA CYS A 107 5.71 5.02 22.86
C CYS A 107 7.09 4.56 23.34
N VAL A 108 8.11 4.54 22.46
CA VAL A 108 9.49 4.18 22.84
C VAL A 108 10.05 5.10 23.94
N PRO A 109 10.06 6.44 23.81
CA PRO A 109 10.49 7.33 24.87
C PRO A 109 9.52 7.37 26.07
N LEU A 110 8.21 7.21 25.84
CA LEU A 110 7.21 7.16 26.93
C LEU A 110 7.34 5.92 27.83
N ARG A 111 8.04 4.88 27.37
CA ARG A 111 8.35 3.70 28.19
C ARG A 111 9.17 4.07 29.44
N GLU A 112 10.01 5.10 29.34
CA GLU A 112 10.91 5.52 30.42
C GLU A 112 10.29 6.61 31.30
N THR A 113 9.50 7.52 30.72
CA THR A 113 8.94 8.69 31.44
C THR A 113 7.50 8.50 31.92
N GLY A 114 6.81 7.45 31.48
CA GLY A 114 5.39 7.22 31.77
C GLY A 114 4.45 8.07 30.92
N PHE A 115 3.19 7.65 30.84
CA PHE A 115 2.16 8.31 30.04
C PHE A 115 1.59 9.51 30.79
N THR A 116 1.78 10.72 30.25
CA THR A 116 1.29 11.98 30.86
C THR A 116 0.05 12.53 30.14
N ASN A 117 -0.68 13.45 30.78
CA ASN A 117 -1.84 14.12 30.18
C ASN A 117 -1.51 14.88 28.88
N GLU A 118 -0.26 15.23 28.62
CA GLU A 118 0.16 15.89 27.37
C GLU A 118 0.21 14.91 26.18
N ASN A 119 0.26 13.60 26.45
CA ASN A 119 0.42 12.54 25.45
C ASN A 119 -0.89 11.81 25.10
N TRP A 120 -2.04 12.29 25.58
CA TRP A 120 -3.34 11.65 25.37
C TRP A 120 -3.70 11.48 23.88
N TRP A 121 -3.22 12.38 23.02
CA TRP A 121 -3.44 12.35 21.57
C TRP A 121 -2.86 11.10 20.90
N VAL A 122 -1.87 10.43 21.52
CA VAL A 122 -1.30 9.17 21.03
C VAL A 122 -2.36 8.06 20.97
N LEU A 123 -3.38 8.11 21.84
CA LEU A 123 -4.51 7.17 21.79
C LEU A 123 -5.34 7.32 20.52
N LEU A 124 -5.40 8.51 19.92
CA LEU A 124 -6.09 8.74 18.64
C LEU A 124 -5.42 7.98 17.50
N LEU A 125 -4.10 7.81 17.55
CA LEU A 125 -3.36 7.06 16.55
C LEU A 125 -3.77 5.58 16.53
N ILE A 126 -4.16 5.00 17.68
CA ILE A 126 -4.62 3.60 17.75
C ILE A 126 -5.92 3.44 16.95
N SER A 127 -6.88 4.36 17.12
CA SER A 127 -8.11 4.35 16.35
C SER A 127 -7.86 4.58 14.86
N VAL A 128 -6.94 5.48 14.49
CA VAL A 128 -6.54 5.72 13.09
C VAL A 128 -5.89 4.46 12.48
N MET A 129 -5.03 3.78 13.21
CA MET A 129 -4.40 2.53 12.79
C MET A 129 -5.45 1.45 12.53
N LEU A 130 -6.35 1.22 13.49
CA LEU A 130 -7.43 0.23 13.37
C LEU A 130 -8.38 0.57 12.23
N ALA A 131 -8.72 1.85 12.04
CA ALA A 131 -9.57 2.31 10.95
C ALA A 131 -8.89 2.10 9.59
N GLY A 132 -7.60 2.43 9.46
CA GLY A 132 -6.82 2.23 8.23
C GLY A 132 -6.75 0.76 7.82
N PHE A 133 -6.32 -0.12 8.73
CA PHE A 133 -6.25 -1.56 8.46
C PHE A 133 -7.63 -2.19 8.27
N GLY A 134 -8.61 -1.80 9.08
CA GLY A 134 -9.98 -2.29 8.98
C GLY A 134 -10.63 -1.92 7.65
N PHE A 135 -10.47 -0.67 7.21
CA PHE A 135 -10.99 -0.21 5.93
C PHE A 135 -10.30 -0.89 4.74
N ALA A 136 -8.98 -1.08 4.79
CA ALA A 136 -8.24 -1.83 3.78
C ALA A 136 -8.75 -3.29 3.67
N SER A 137 -8.93 -3.96 4.82
CA SER A 137 -9.46 -5.33 4.88
C SER A 137 -10.89 -5.41 4.36
N TRP A 138 -11.75 -4.45 4.70
CA TRP A 138 -13.13 -4.39 4.23
C TRP A 138 -13.20 -4.24 2.71
N ILE A 139 -12.40 -3.33 2.12
CA ILE A 139 -12.31 -3.14 0.67
C ILE A 139 -11.86 -4.43 -0.01
N GLN A 140 -10.82 -5.09 0.51
CA GLN A 140 -10.29 -6.33 -0.06
C GLN A 140 -11.33 -7.46 0.00
N LYS A 141 -12.04 -7.62 1.13
CA LYS A 141 -13.11 -8.60 1.27
C LYS A 141 -14.26 -8.34 0.30
N LYS A 142 -14.67 -7.07 0.15
CA LYS A 142 -15.73 -6.67 -0.77
C LYS A 142 -15.33 -6.97 -2.22
N TYR A 143 -14.10 -6.66 -2.61
CA TYR A 143 -13.57 -6.98 -3.93
C TYR A 143 -13.54 -8.49 -4.18
N ASN A 144 -12.96 -9.28 -3.26
CA ASN A 144 -12.90 -10.73 -3.40
C ASN A 144 -14.29 -11.36 -3.58
N LYS A 145 -15.30 -10.87 -2.84
CA LYS A 145 -16.68 -11.35 -2.98
C LYS A 145 -17.24 -11.04 -4.37
N ALA A 146 -17.04 -9.82 -4.86
CA ALA A 146 -17.51 -9.43 -6.19
C ALA A 146 -16.79 -10.22 -7.30
N TYR A 147 -15.47 -10.42 -7.14
CA TYR A 147 -14.65 -11.19 -8.08
C TYR A 147 -15.09 -12.65 -8.15
N MET A 148 -15.32 -13.31 -7.01
CA MET A 148 -15.81 -14.69 -6.98
C MET A 148 -17.18 -14.81 -7.64
N ALA A 149 -18.10 -13.87 -7.38
CA ALA A 149 -19.42 -13.87 -8.02
C ALA A 149 -19.34 -13.68 -9.54
N TRP A 150 -18.44 -12.80 -10.01
CA TRP A 150 -18.18 -12.64 -11.44
C TRP A 150 -17.60 -13.93 -12.04
N ARG A 151 -16.58 -14.52 -11.41
CA ARG A 151 -15.96 -15.76 -11.89
C ARG A 151 -16.98 -16.89 -11.99
N ASP A 152 -17.78 -17.09 -10.93
CA ASP A 152 -18.79 -18.14 -10.90
C ASP A 152 -19.88 -17.91 -11.98
N SER A 153 -20.18 -16.66 -12.34
CA SER A 153 -21.10 -16.34 -13.45
C SER A 153 -20.53 -16.68 -14.83
N GLN A 154 -19.21 -16.65 -14.98
CA GLN A 154 -18.54 -17.05 -16.23
C GLN A 154 -18.51 -18.58 -16.35
N ASP A 155 -18.29 -19.31 -15.26
CA ASP A 155 -18.31 -20.78 -15.24
C ASP A 155 -19.71 -21.36 -15.51
N GLN A 156 -20.78 -20.67 -15.11
CA GLN A 156 -22.17 -21.06 -15.44
C GLN A 156 -22.57 -20.76 -16.89
N SER A 157 -21.81 -19.92 -17.60
CA SER A 157 -22.09 -19.53 -19.00
C SER A 157 -21.38 -20.40 -20.05
N LYS A 158 -20.53 -21.33 -19.61
CA LYS A 158 -19.83 -22.33 -20.43
C LYS A 158 -20.53 -23.68 -20.34
#